data_AF-A0A368SH62-F1
#
_entry.id   AF-A0A368SH62-F1
#
_cell.length_a   1.000
_cell.length_b   1.000
_cell.length_c   1.000
_cell.angle_alpha   90.00
_cell.angle_beta   90.00
_cell.angle_gamma   90.00
#
_symmetry.space_group_name_H-M   'P 1'
#
loop_
_entity.id
_entity.type
_entity.pdbx_description
1 polymer ?
#
loop_
_entity_poly.entity_id
_entity_poly.type
_entity_poly.pdbx_seq_one_letter_code
_entity_poly.pdbx_strand_id
1 'polypeptide(L)'
;MEEGVGSGHVFSSWFLEFVPAGNRGTWMVIFSFFWTIGTVLEASLAWVVLSALSWRWLLALSALPCFLLLPFFRITPESPRYLCAQNRMSDATAVLERMANANQAALPLGVLTYHGEPKTDCVTHNISEDEHLIPIREKKHTVVNAICSNTGAIATLRTLLSHNLLRSTLLLWFVYYASSFAYYGIALLTSQLSDVNRSCSSDLIFEMHQKDGNLYKDTFITSLAEIPGLILSALLVDWFGRKATMCCLMFACCAFLGPLVLHQNELFTTTLLFGARACGTGGTTVLCLYAPEVYPTSVRSTGVGIATAIGKIGGVVCPLVAVGMLRSCHQMAAILVFELVLFLAGVACILFPVETKGREMD
;
A
#
# COMPACT_ATOMS: atom_id res chain seq x y z
N MET A 1 10.36 4.40 9.49
CA MET A 1 9.72 3.34 10.31
C MET A 1 8.22 3.23 9.97
N GLU A 2 7.86 3.48 8.71
CA GLU A 2 6.50 3.91 8.30
C GLU A 2 5.53 2.78 7.98
N GLU A 3 5.98 1.54 7.91
CA GLU A 3 5.14 0.39 7.54
C GLU A 3 4.94 -0.61 8.69
N GLY A 4 4.65 -0.10 9.89
CA GLY A 4 4.18 -0.93 11.01
C GLY A 4 3.02 -1.85 10.58
N VAL A 5 2.99 -3.05 11.16
CA VAL A 5 2.07 -4.14 10.81
C VAL A 5 0.61 -3.64 10.82
N GLY A 6 0.05 -3.36 9.64
CA GLY A 6 -1.39 -3.17 9.42
C GLY A 6 -1.97 -1.74 9.46
N SER A 7 -1.24 -0.69 9.86
CA SER A 7 -1.88 0.62 10.14
C SER A 7 -2.46 1.34 8.92
N GLY A 8 -1.77 1.35 7.78
CA GLY A 8 -2.19 2.13 6.59
C GLY A 8 -3.50 1.68 5.95
N HIS A 9 -3.73 0.36 5.87
CA HIS A 9 -4.94 -0.18 5.25
C HIS A 9 -6.17 -0.13 6.15
N VAL A 10 -5.98 -0.21 7.47
CA VAL A 10 -7.08 -0.07 8.43
C VAL A 10 -7.59 1.36 8.41
N PHE A 11 -6.70 2.35 8.43
CA PHE A 11 -7.11 3.75 8.39
C PHE A 11 -7.82 4.13 7.08
N SER A 12 -7.27 3.72 5.94
CA SER A 12 -7.91 3.97 4.64
C SER A 12 -9.26 3.27 4.53
N SER A 13 -9.37 2.01 4.97
CA SER A 13 -10.65 1.29 4.99
C SER A 13 -11.66 1.97 5.90
N TRP A 14 -11.25 2.35 7.12
CA TRP A 14 -12.08 3.08 8.06
C TRP A 14 -12.59 4.39 7.46
N PHE A 15 -11.72 5.20 6.87
CA PHE A 15 -12.10 6.49 6.29
C PHE A 15 -13.06 6.35 5.11
N LEU A 16 -12.86 5.36 4.24
CA LEU A 16 -13.72 5.12 3.08
C LEU A 16 -15.16 4.74 3.46
N GLU A 17 -15.40 4.29 4.69
CA GLU A 17 -16.75 4.06 5.20
C GLU A 17 -17.51 5.36 5.47
N PHE A 18 -16.81 6.47 5.73
CA PHE A 18 -17.41 7.80 5.90
C PHE A 18 -17.60 8.53 4.56
N VAL A 19 -16.93 8.06 3.49
CA VAL A 19 -16.91 8.73 2.20
C VAL A 19 -17.99 8.16 1.25
N PRO A 20 -18.81 9.04 0.62
CA PRO A 20 -19.79 8.63 -0.40
C PRO A 20 -19.13 7.87 -1.56
N ALA A 21 -19.79 6.83 -2.07
CA ALA A 21 -19.22 5.92 -3.07
C ALA A 21 -18.65 6.63 -4.32
N GLY A 22 -19.34 7.68 -4.82
CA GLY A 22 -18.90 8.44 -5.99
C GLY A 22 -17.62 9.25 -5.81
N ASN A 23 -17.27 9.64 -4.59
CA ASN A 23 -16.11 10.51 -4.31
C ASN A 23 -14.90 9.75 -3.75
N ARG A 24 -14.99 8.42 -3.58
CA ARG A 24 -13.94 7.60 -2.96
C ARG A 24 -12.60 7.68 -3.68
N GLY A 25 -12.61 7.72 -5.02
CA GLY A 25 -11.40 7.84 -5.83
C GLY A 25 -10.62 9.13 -5.54
N THR A 26 -11.32 10.26 -5.49
CA THR A 26 -10.73 11.58 -5.17
C THR A 26 -10.09 11.58 -3.78
N TRP A 27 -10.78 11.02 -2.78
CA TRP A 27 -10.25 10.92 -1.42
C TRP A 27 -9.04 9.98 -1.30
N MET A 28 -8.98 8.89 -2.08
CA MET A 28 -7.78 8.06 -2.13
C MET A 28 -6.57 8.81 -2.71
N VAL A 29 -6.78 9.64 -3.74
CA VAL A 29 -5.70 10.49 -4.30
C VAL A 29 -5.21 11.50 -3.26
N ILE A 30 -6.11 12.09 -2.47
CA ILE A 30 -5.75 12.99 -1.36
C ILE A 30 -4.87 12.25 -0.34
N PHE A 31 -5.17 10.99 -0.01
CA PHE A 31 -4.30 10.20 0.87
C PHE A 31 -2.91 9.96 0.31
N SER A 32 -2.81 9.62 -0.98
CA SER A 32 -1.52 9.46 -1.63
C SER A 32 -0.70 10.76 -1.63
N PHE A 33 -1.38 11.91 -1.75
CA PHE A 33 -0.73 13.22 -1.64
C PHE A 33 -0.17 13.49 -0.24
N PHE A 34 -0.94 13.19 0.82
CA PHE A 34 -0.44 13.29 2.20
C PHE A 34 0.74 12.37 2.47
N TRP A 35 0.72 11.15 1.92
CA TRP A 35 1.85 10.23 1.98
C TRP A 35 3.12 10.85 1.39
N THR A 36 2.99 11.46 0.21
CA THR A 36 4.12 12.10 -0.49
C THR A 36 4.63 13.36 0.22
N ILE A 37 3.75 14.13 0.87
CA ILE A 37 4.20 15.24 1.73
C ILE A 37 5.01 14.68 2.90
N GLY A 38 4.57 13.58 3.49
CA GLY A 38 5.29 12.90 4.57
C GLY A 38 6.70 12.48 4.17
N THR A 39 6.85 11.81 3.03
CA THR A 39 8.16 11.35 2.53
C THR A 39 9.10 12.52 2.24
N VAL A 40 8.60 13.61 1.63
CA VAL A 40 9.38 14.82 1.36
C VAL A 40 9.77 15.52 2.67
N LEU A 41 8.85 15.62 3.63
CA LEU A 41 9.12 16.22 4.93
C LEU A 41 10.18 15.42 5.69
N GLU A 42 10.07 14.08 5.72
CA GLU A 42 11.06 13.21 6.34
C GLU A 42 12.43 13.31 5.64
N ALA A 43 12.47 13.36 4.31
CA ALA A 43 13.72 13.55 3.57
C ALA A 43 14.35 14.94 3.84
N SER A 44 13.52 15.98 3.96
CA SER A 44 13.97 17.33 4.32
C SER A 44 14.51 17.39 5.75
N LEU A 45 13.83 16.73 6.67
CA LEU A 45 14.22 16.61 8.07
C LEU A 45 15.53 15.84 8.18
N ALA A 46 15.68 14.74 7.43
CA ALA A 46 16.92 13.99 7.36
C ALA A 46 18.08 14.87 6.87
N TRP A 47 17.88 15.66 5.82
CA TRP A 47 18.92 16.54 5.31
C TRP A 47 19.33 17.63 6.31
N VAL A 48 18.38 18.31 6.95
CA VAL A 48 18.67 19.40 7.90
C VAL A 48 19.20 18.87 9.23
N VAL A 49 18.61 17.79 9.76
CA VAL A 49 18.94 17.27 11.09
C VAL A 49 20.21 16.44 11.06
N LEU A 50 20.46 15.59 10.05
CA LEU A 50 21.72 14.82 10.03
C LEU A 50 22.93 15.66 9.63
N SER A 51 22.74 16.80 8.95
CA SER A 51 23.85 17.71 8.66
C SER A 51 24.31 18.53 9.87
N ALA A 52 23.46 18.70 10.89
CA ALA A 52 23.74 19.56 12.05
C ALA A 52 23.63 18.86 13.42
N LEU A 53 22.89 17.75 13.53
CA LEU A 53 22.60 17.02 14.76
C LEU A 53 22.74 15.49 14.55
N SER A 54 22.66 14.73 15.66
CA SER A 54 22.69 13.26 15.62
C SER A 54 21.37 12.63 15.18
N TRP A 55 21.43 11.40 14.65
CA TRP A 55 20.27 10.57 14.26
C TRP A 55 19.17 10.41 15.34
N ARG A 56 19.52 10.57 16.62
CA ARG A 56 18.56 10.53 17.74
C ARG A 56 17.52 11.64 17.65
N TRP A 57 17.94 12.83 17.22
CA TRP A 57 17.04 13.98 17.03
C TRP A 57 16.14 13.81 15.82
N LEU A 58 16.64 13.16 14.76
CA LEU A 58 15.80 12.78 13.62
C LEU A 58 14.63 11.92 14.12
N LEU A 59 14.91 10.81 14.81
CA LEU A 59 13.86 9.92 15.32
C LEU A 59 12.89 10.63 16.28
N ALA A 60 13.39 11.51 17.15
CA ALA A 60 12.55 12.27 18.07
C ALA A 60 11.60 13.23 17.33
N LEU A 61 12.09 13.92 16.30
CA LEU A 61 11.29 14.85 15.50
C LEU A 61 10.30 14.10 14.60
N SER A 62 10.68 12.98 13.99
CA SER A 62 9.76 12.13 13.21
C SER A 62 8.66 11.49 14.06
N ALA A 63 8.88 11.32 15.38
CA ALA A 63 7.86 10.83 16.30
C ALA A 63 6.84 11.91 16.72
N LEU A 64 7.18 13.19 16.59
CA LEU A 64 6.36 14.31 17.07
C LEU A 64 4.95 14.36 16.44
N PRO A 65 4.76 14.15 15.13
CA PRO A 65 3.42 14.06 14.52
C PRO A 65 2.58 12.92 15.11
N CYS A 66 3.19 11.79 15.46
CA CYS A 66 2.48 10.66 16.07
C CYS A 66 1.92 11.04 17.45
N PHE A 67 2.70 11.77 18.26
CA PHE A 67 2.23 12.26 19.56
C PHE A 67 1.13 13.31 19.45
N LEU A 68 1.20 14.19 18.43
CA LEU A 68 0.15 15.16 18.15
C LEU A 68 -1.18 14.51 17.75
N LEU A 69 -1.16 13.29 17.20
CA LEU A 69 -2.38 12.56 16.82
C LEU A 69 -3.04 11.82 18.00
N LEU A 70 -2.33 11.54 19.10
CA LEU A 70 -2.89 10.81 20.25
C LEU A 70 -4.16 11.46 20.86
N PRO A 71 -4.24 12.80 21.04
CA PRO A 71 -5.46 13.44 21.51
C PRO A 71 -6.63 13.29 20.53
N PHE A 72 -6.36 13.25 19.22
CA PHE A 72 -7.40 13.15 18.19
C PHE A 72 -8.13 11.80 18.21
N PHE A 73 -7.44 10.71 18.61
CA PHE A 73 -8.06 9.39 18.76
C PHE A 73 -9.24 9.38 19.75
N ARG A 74 -9.25 10.27 20.76
CA ARG A 74 -10.39 10.38 21.68
C ARG A 74 -11.62 11.05 21.07
N ILE A 75 -11.43 11.82 20.00
CA ILE A 75 -12.47 12.61 19.35
C ILE A 75 -13.05 11.85 18.15
N THR A 76 -12.30 10.90 17.59
CA THR A 76 -12.69 10.20 16.36
C THR A 76 -13.84 9.21 16.64
N PRO A 77 -15.00 9.33 15.97
CA PRO A 77 -16.08 8.36 16.12
C PRO A 77 -15.72 7.02 15.48
N GLU A 78 -16.24 5.95 16.05
CA GLU A 78 -16.17 4.61 15.45
C GLU A 78 -16.96 4.53 14.15
N SER A 79 -16.59 3.62 13.25
CA SER A 79 -17.26 3.51 11.95
C SER A 79 -18.70 3.01 12.09
N PRO A 80 -19.68 3.56 11.34
CA PRO A 80 -21.08 3.14 11.42
C PRO A 80 -21.26 1.65 11.14
N ARG A 81 -20.48 1.10 10.19
CA ARG A 81 -20.55 -0.31 9.81
C ARG A 81 -20.07 -1.22 10.94
N TYR A 82 -18.99 -0.84 11.61
CA TYR A 82 -18.48 -1.59 12.77
C TYR A 82 -19.49 -1.58 13.91
N LEU A 83 -20.12 -0.43 14.20
CA LEU A 83 -21.17 -0.32 15.21
C LEU A 83 -22.39 -1.19 14.88
N CYS A 84 -22.79 -1.26 13.62
CA CYS A 84 -23.84 -2.17 13.15
C CYS A 84 -23.46 -3.65 13.36
N ALA A 85 -22.22 -4.03 13.02
CA ALA A 85 -21.73 -5.40 13.18
C ALA A 85 -21.66 -5.83 14.66
N GLN A 86 -21.42 -4.89 15.59
CA GLN A 86 -21.43 -5.11 17.03
C GLN A 86 -22.84 -5.04 17.65
N ASN A 87 -23.91 -5.00 16.85
CA ASN A 87 -25.31 -4.80 17.29
C ASN A 87 -25.57 -3.48 18.04
N ARG A 88 -24.71 -2.47 17.91
CA ARG A 88 -24.88 -1.13 18.51
C ARG A 88 -25.60 -0.18 17.54
N MET A 89 -26.84 -0.52 17.19
CA MET A 89 -27.62 0.19 16.16
C MET A 89 -27.91 1.66 16.52
N SER A 90 -28.16 1.96 17.79
CA SER A 90 -28.43 3.33 18.28
C SER A 90 -27.24 4.27 18.11
N ASP A 91 -26.02 3.74 18.32
CA ASP A 91 -24.80 4.52 18.18
C ASP A 91 -24.48 4.75 16.71
N ALA A 92 -24.73 3.73 15.86
CA ALA A 92 -24.59 3.85 14.41
C ALA A 92 -25.53 4.93 13.84
N THR A 93 -26.79 4.97 14.27
CA THR A 93 -27.73 6.03 13.85
C THR A 93 -27.29 7.41 14.32
N ALA A 94 -26.79 7.53 15.56
CA ALA A 94 -26.28 8.82 16.06
C ALA A 94 -25.06 9.33 15.25
N VAL A 95 -24.16 8.43 14.84
CA VAL A 95 -23.02 8.79 13.99
C VAL A 95 -23.49 9.18 12.58
N LEU A 96 -24.45 8.47 12.01
CA LEU A 96 -25.03 8.78 10.70
C LEU A 96 -25.79 10.12 10.69
N GLU A 97 -26.52 10.45 11.76
CA GLU A 97 -27.17 11.76 11.94
C GLU A 97 -26.15 12.90 12.01
N ARG A 98 -25.04 12.70 12.73
CA ARG A 98 -23.95 13.69 12.76
C ARG A 98 -23.35 13.92 11.37
N MET A 99 -23.14 12.86 10.59
CA MET A 99 -22.66 12.98 9.21
C MET A 99 -23.68 13.67 8.30
N ALA A 100 -24.96 13.32 8.42
CA ALA A 100 -26.04 13.92 7.66
C ALA A 100 -26.15 15.44 7.92
N ASN A 101 -26.07 15.84 9.20
CA ASN A 101 -26.03 17.25 9.59
C ASN A 101 -24.78 17.98 9.07
N ALA A 102 -23.60 17.36 9.15
CA ALA A 102 -22.37 17.96 8.63
C ALA A 102 -22.39 18.12 7.10
N ASN A 103 -23.01 17.19 6.39
CA ASN A 103 -23.13 17.20 4.92
C ASN A 103 -24.40 17.92 4.41
N GLN A 104 -25.21 18.51 5.30
CA GLN A 104 -26.51 19.11 4.98
C GLN A 104 -27.42 18.19 4.14
N ALA A 105 -27.35 16.89 4.39
CA ALA A 105 -28.11 15.86 3.67
C ALA A 105 -29.18 15.25 4.57
N ALA A 106 -30.33 14.88 4.01
CA ALA A 106 -31.36 14.14 4.74
C ALA A 106 -31.03 12.65 4.76
N LEU A 107 -31.24 12.01 5.92
CA LEU A 107 -31.16 10.54 6.02
C LEU A 107 -32.31 9.90 5.22
N PRO A 108 -32.06 8.79 4.52
CA PRO A 108 -33.13 8.03 3.90
C PRO A 108 -34.11 7.53 4.96
N LEU A 109 -35.41 7.62 4.67
CA LEU A 109 -36.48 7.16 5.54
C LEU A 109 -36.41 5.64 5.68
N GLY A 110 -36.21 5.13 6.91
CA GLY A 110 -36.18 3.70 7.18
C GLY A 110 -35.55 3.34 8.53
N VAL A 111 -35.69 2.07 8.94
CA VAL A 111 -34.96 1.51 10.08
C VAL A 111 -33.63 0.97 9.57
N LEU A 112 -32.53 1.34 10.23
CA LEU A 112 -31.21 0.81 9.93
C LEU A 112 -31.24 -0.71 10.15
N THR A 113 -31.16 -1.48 9.07
CA THR A 113 -31.11 -2.94 9.12
C THR A 113 -29.75 -3.39 8.62
N TYR A 114 -29.01 -4.11 9.46
CA TYR A 114 -27.77 -4.74 9.05
C TYR A 114 -28.10 -6.11 8.45
N HIS A 115 -28.22 -6.17 7.11
CA HIS A 115 -28.06 -7.44 6.41
C HIS A 115 -26.58 -7.79 6.45
N GLY A 116 -26.16 -8.55 7.47
CA GLY A 116 -24.97 -9.37 7.32
C GLY A 116 -25.18 -10.22 6.07
N GLU A 117 -24.16 -10.33 5.21
CA GLU A 117 -24.21 -11.31 4.13
C GLU A 117 -24.73 -12.63 4.72
N PRO A 118 -25.71 -13.29 4.06
CA PRO A 118 -26.25 -14.51 4.60
C PRO A 118 -25.07 -15.44 4.84
N LYS A 119 -24.86 -15.82 6.11
CA LYS A 119 -24.14 -17.05 6.44
C LYS A 119 -24.87 -18.11 5.64
N THR A 120 -24.34 -18.48 4.47
CA THR A 120 -24.85 -19.61 3.71
C THR A 120 -24.96 -20.75 4.69
N ASP A 121 -26.17 -21.30 4.73
CA ASP A 121 -26.64 -22.19 5.76
C ASP A 121 -25.57 -23.19 6.16
N CYS A 122 -25.33 -23.28 7.46
CA CYS A 122 -24.73 -24.48 8.01
C CYS A 122 -25.70 -25.60 7.65
N VAL A 123 -25.38 -26.35 6.59
CA VAL A 123 -26.16 -27.51 6.18
C VAL A 123 -26.31 -28.40 7.40
N THR A 124 -27.54 -28.47 7.89
CA THR A 124 -28.00 -29.46 8.85
C THR A 124 -27.80 -30.82 8.20
N HIS A 125 -26.63 -31.43 8.44
CA HIS A 125 -26.54 -32.88 8.27
C HIS A 125 -27.31 -33.49 9.43
N ASN A 126 -28.52 -33.95 9.10
CA ASN A 126 -29.30 -34.89 9.89
C ASN A 126 -28.38 -35.99 10.43
N ILE A 127 -28.26 -36.08 11.75
CA ILE A 127 -27.99 -37.34 12.41
C ILE A 127 -29.23 -37.64 13.24
N SER A 128 -29.78 -38.81 12.90
CA SER A 128 -30.93 -39.52 13.44
C SER A 128 -31.10 -39.46 14.96
N GLU A 129 -32.37 -39.41 15.34
CA GLU A 129 -33.03 -39.96 16.53
C GLU A 129 -32.12 -40.64 17.57
N ASP A 130 -32.05 -40.08 18.78
CA ASP A 130 -32.46 -40.78 20.00
C ASP A 130 -32.59 -39.84 21.21
N GLU A 131 -33.41 -40.30 22.14
CA GLU A 131 -34.15 -39.63 23.21
C GLU A 131 -33.32 -39.22 24.46
N HIS A 132 -33.83 -38.19 25.19
CA HIS A 132 -33.68 -37.83 26.63
C HIS A 132 -33.04 -36.48 27.08
N LEU A 133 -33.95 -35.55 27.47
CA LEU A 133 -34.05 -34.70 28.67
C LEU A 133 -32.88 -33.81 29.24
N ILE A 134 -33.22 -32.50 29.29
CA ILE A 134 -32.93 -31.43 30.30
C ILE A 134 -31.58 -30.65 30.22
N PRO A 135 -31.57 -29.31 30.39
CA PRO A 135 -30.51 -28.43 29.90
C PRO A 135 -29.47 -28.07 30.98
N ILE A 136 -28.19 -28.09 30.62
CA ILE A 136 -27.14 -27.40 31.37
C ILE A 136 -26.67 -26.20 30.56
N ARG A 137 -27.16 -25.03 30.98
CA ARG A 137 -26.61 -23.72 30.66
C ARG A 137 -25.25 -23.61 31.35
N GLU A 138 -24.14 -23.70 30.61
CA GLU A 138 -22.88 -23.00 30.95
C GLU A 138 -21.82 -23.07 29.82
N LYS A 139 -21.22 -21.90 29.51
CA LYS A 139 -19.99 -21.66 28.73
C LYS A 139 -19.84 -22.32 27.35
N LYS A 140 -20.65 -21.91 26.37
CA LYS A 140 -20.41 -22.20 24.93
C LYS A 140 -20.33 -20.95 24.03
N HIS A 141 -19.93 -19.79 24.58
CA HIS A 141 -19.89 -18.52 23.84
C HIS A 141 -18.50 -18.06 23.38
N THR A 142 -17.40 -18.65 23.86
CA THR A 142 -16.03 -18.19 23.53
C THR A 142 -15.29 -19.09 22.53
N VAL A 143 -15.60 -20.39 22.49
CA VAL A 143 -14.89 -21.35 21.63
C VAL A 143 -15.46 -21.40 20.20
N VAL A 144 -16.76 -21.16 20.04
CA VAL A 144 -17.43 -21.19 18.72
C VAL A 144 -17.02 -20.00 17.85
N ASN A 145 -16.72 -18.83 18.45
CA ASN A 145 -16.30 -17.64 17.72
C ASN A 145 -14.90 -17.79 17.10
N ALA A 146 -13.97 -18.50 17.74
CA ALA A 146 -12.61 -18.70 17.24
C ALA A 146 -12.55 -19.75 16.09
N ILE A 147 -13.42 -20.75 16.11
CA ILE A 147 -13.50 -21.77 15.04
C ILE A 147 -14.21 -21.18 13.80
N CYS A 148 -15.17 -20.27 14.00
CA CYS A 148 -15.88 -19.61 12.90
C CYS A 148 -15.05 -18.53 12.18
N SER A 149 -14.09 -17.87 12.86
CA SER A 149 -13.22 -16.86 12.21
C SER A 149 -12.20 -17.48 11.26
N ASN A 150 -11.58 -18.60 11.64
CA ASN A 150 -10.64 -19.32 10.78
C ASN A 150 -11.33 -19.92 9.55
N THR A 151 -12.57 -20.40 9.70
CA THR A 151 -13.34 -20.95 8.59
C THR A 151 -13.72 -19.85 7.58
N GLY A 152 -14.04 -18.63 8.05
CA GLY A 152 -14.31 -17.48 7.18
C GLY A 152 -13.09 -16.96 6.43
N ALA A 153 -11.91 -16.91 7.07
CA ALA A 153 -10.67 -16.47 6.42
C ALA A 153 -10.23 -17.45 5.31
N ILE A 154 -10.32 -18.76 5.57
CA ILE A 154 -9.97 -19.79 4.58
C ILE A 154 -11.01 -19.82 3.45
N ALA A 155 -12.30 -19.62 3.76
CA ALA A 155 -13.35 -19.53 2.75
C ALA A 155 -13.16 -18.31 1.83
N THR A 156 -12.85 -17.14 2.37
CA THR A 156 -12.56 -15.93 1.58
C THR A 156 -11.30 -16.09 0.73
N LEU A 157 -10.25 -16.73 1.26
CA LEU A 157 -9.05 -17.07 0.48
C LEU A 157 -9.37 -18.04 -0.66
N ARG A 158 -10.21 -19.06 -0.41
CA ARG A 158 -10.68 -19.99 -1.46
C ARG A 158 -11.52 -19.28 -2.52
N THR A 159 -12.32 -18.30 -2.15
CA THR A 159 -13.08 -17.45 -3.09
C THR A 159 -12.15 -16.58 -3.93
N LEU A 160 -11.11 -15.99 -3.33
CA LEU A 160 -10.07 -15.25 -4.07
C LEU A 160 -9.33 -16.15 -5.06
N LEU A 161 -9.00 -17.38 -4.66
CA LEU A 161 -8.35 -18.40 -5.50
C LEU A 161 -9.31 -19.14 -6.46
N SER A 162 -10.57 -18.70 -6.57
CA SER A 162 -11.53 -19.30 -7.49
C SER A 162 -11.12 -19.07 -8.95
N HIS A 163 -11.49 -20.00 -9.84
CA HIS A 163 -11.10 -19.96 -11.26
C HIS A 163 -11.46 -18.63 -11.96
N ASN A 164 -12.49 -17.92 -11.47
CA ASN A 164 -12.93 -16.64 -12.02
C ASN A 164 -12.03 -15.45 -11.61
N LEU A 165 -11.42 -15.49 -10.42
CA LEU A 165 -10.57 -14.40 -9.88
C LEU A 165 -9.08 -14.76 -9.80
N LEU A 166 -8.72 -16.03 -10.00
CA LEU A 166 -7.34 -16.53 -9.85
C LEU A 166 -6.34 -15.79 -10.74
N ARG A 167 -6.70 -15.55 -12.01
CA ARG A 167 -5.82 -14.85 -12.95
C ARG A 167 -5.58 -13.41 -12.51
N SER A 168 -6.62 -12.69 -12.12
CA SER A 168 -6.52 -11.29 -11.69
C SER A 168 -5.80 -11.17 -10.34
N THR A 169 -6.05 -12.08 -9.40
CA THR A 169 -5.37 -12.10 -8.08
C THR A 169 -3.89 -12.35 -8.21
N LEU A 170 -3.47 -13.39 -8.94
CA LEU A 170 -2.05 -13.72 -9.10
C LEU A 170 -1.27 -12.61 -9.82
N LEU A 171 -1.85 -12.05 -10.89
CA LEU A 171 -1.25 -10.91 -11.59
C LEU A 171 -1.13 -9.69 -10.66
N LEU A 172 -2.18 -9.39 -9.89
CA LEU A 172 -2.16 -8.27 -8.94
C LEU A 172 -1.11 -8.47 -7.85
N TRP A 173 -1.01 -9.68 -7.28
CA TRP A 173 -0.01 -10.01 -6.26
C TRP A 173 1.42 -9.86 -6.79
N PHE A 174 1.67 -10.32 -8.01
CA PHE A 174 2.97 -10.17 -8.65
C PHE A 174 3.31 -8.69 -8.91
N VAL A 175 2.34 -7.90 -9.38
CA VAL A 175 2.54 -6.46 -9.61
C VAL A 175 2.77 -5.71 -8.29
N TYR A 176 2.07 -6.07 -7.21
CA TYR A 176 2.34 -5.51 -5.86
C TYR A 176 3.74 -5.85 -5.35
N TYR A 177 4.16 -7.11 -5.52
CA TYR A 177 5.51 -7.55 -5.20
C TYR A 177 6.56 -6.73 -5.96
N ALA A 178 6.42 -6.64 -7.29
CA ALA A 178 7.37 -5.96 -8.15
C ALA A 178 7.42 -4.44 -7.90
N SER A 179 6.27 -3.78 -7.72
CA SER A 179 6.20 -2.35 -7.42
C SER A 179 6.87 -2.01 -6.09
N SER A 180 6.62 -2.83 -5.04
CA SER A 180 7.27 -2.64 -3.74
C SER A 180 8.77 -2.90 -3.83
N PHE A 181 9.18 -4.00 -4.47
CA PHE A 181 10.58 -4.34 -4.72
C PHE A 181 11.32 -3.21 -5.46
N ALA A 182 10.69 -2.63 -6.49
CA ALA A 182 11.27 -1.53 -7.26
C ALA A 182 11.31 -0.21 -6.49
N TYR A 183 10.29 0.12 -5.70
CA TYR A 183 10.27 1.34 -4.88
C TYR A 183 11.45 1.37 -3.91
N TYR A 184 11.61 0.29 -3.13
CA TYR A 184 12.75 0.16 -2.21
C TYR A 184 14.07 0.01 -2.96
N GLY A 185 14.07 -0.61 -4.14
CA GLY A 185 15.25 -0.75 -5.01
C GLY A 185 15.78 0.60 -5.44
N ILE A 186 14.92 1.45 -6.02
CA ILE A 186 15.28 2.80 -6.47
C ILE A 186 15.77 3.66 -5.29
N ALA A 187 15.10 3.57 -4.13
CA ALA A 187 15.53 4.29 -2.92
C ALA A 187 16.93 3.85 -2.46
N LEU A 188 17.22 2.54 -2.45
CA LEU A 188 18.53 2.01 -2.10
C LEU A 188 19.58 2.36 -3.14
N LEU A 189 19.28 2.21 -4.44
CA LEU A 189 20.19 2.61 -5.52
C LEU A 189 20.54 4.09 -5.43
N THR A 190 19.58 4.96 -5.07
CA THR A 190 19.87 6.39 -4.83
C THR A 190 20.91 6.56 -3.72
N SER A 191 20.74 5.89 -2.58
CA SER A 191 21.70 6.01 -1.48
C SER A 191 23.06 5.38 -1.80
N GLN A 192 23.07 4.26 -2.53
CA GLN A 192 24.28 3.49 -2.79
C GLN A 192 25.06 4.04 -3.97
N LEU A 193 24.46 4.49 -5.06
CA LEU A 193 25.21 5.07 -6.18
C LEU A 193 25.88 6.40 -5.78
N SER A 194 25.27 7.17 -4.88
CA SER A 194 25.91 8.36 -4.30
C SER A 194 27.08 8.02 -3.36
N ASP A 195 27.17 6.76 -2.88
CA ASP A 195 28.22 6.25 -1.97
C ASP A 195 29.31 5.43 -2.72
N VAL A 196 28.92 4.70 -3.77
CA VAL A 196 29.69 3.66 -4.48
C VAL A 196 30.72 4.20 -5.47
N ASN A 197 30.78 5.51 -5.70
CA ASN A 197 31.90 6.10 -6.45
C ASN A 197 33.27 5.93 -5.73
N ARG A 198 33.34 5.20 -4.60
CA ARG A 198 34.57 4.93 -3.84
C ARG A 198 34.83 3.49 -3.37
N SER A 199 33.89 2.54 -3.37
CA SER A 199 34.04 1.31 -2.56
C SER A 199 34.45 0.01 -3.28
N CYS A 200 34.42 -0.08 -4.61
CA CYS A 200 35.07 -1.20 -5.34
C CYS A 200 36.54 -0.88 -5.73
N SER A 201 37.04 0.29 -5.35
CA SER A 201 38.42 0.73 -5.54
C SER A 201 39.07 0.96 -4.18
N SER A 202 39.71 -0.09 -3.65
CA SER A 202 40.66 -0.11 -2.51
C SER A 202 40.10 -0.62 -1.18
N ASP A 203 40.70 -1.73 -0.74
CA ASP A 203 40.78 -2.15 0.66
C ASP A 203 41.14 -0.98 1.59
N LEU A 204 40.58 -1.04 2.81
CA LEU A 204 41.07 -0.37 4.02
C LEU A 204 40.85 1.16 4.11
N ILE A 205 39.71 1.54 4.69
CA ILE A 205 39.56 2.35 5.94
C ILE A 205 38.10 2.82 6.00
N PHE A 206 37.40 2.35 7.04
CA PHE A 206 36.12 2.92 7.48
C PHE A 206 36.41 4.32 8.05
N GLU A 207 36.61 5.30 7.18
CA GLU A 207 36.58 6.71 7.58
C GLU A 207 35.12 7.19 7.47
N MET A 208 34.42 7.05 8.60
CA MET A 208 33.39 8.00 9.00
C MET A 208 34.02 9.40 9.01
N HIS A 209 34.01 10.09 7.88
CA HIS A 209 33.80 11.54 7.75
C HIS A 209 34.05 11.99 6.31
N GLN A 210 33.25 12.95 5.85
CA GLN A 210 33.60 13.94 4.81
C GLN A 210 33.10 13.71 3.36
N LYS A 211 31.81 13.42 3.15
CA LYS A 211 31.00 14.06 2.07
C LYS A 211 29.46 13.91 2.24
N ASP A 212 28.96 13.94 3.47
CA ASP A 212 27.55 13.67 3.80
C ASP A 212 26.53 14.62 3.15
N GLY A 213 26.95 15.83 2.75
CA GLY A 213 26.05 16.82 2.15
C GLY A 213 25.44 16.41 0.80
N ASN A 214 26.10 15.57 0.01
CA ASN A 214 25.61 15.16 -1.31
C ASN A 214 24.59 14.01 -1.23
N LEU A 215 24.76 13.07 -0.29
CA LEU A 215 23.89 11.90 -0.13
C LEU A 215 22.46 12.28 0.28
N TYR A 216 22.34 13.11 1.32
CA TYR A 216 21.03 13.58 1.77
C TYR A 216 20.38 14.51 0.75
N LYS A 217 21.18 15.28 0.03
CA LYS A 217 20.71 16.12 -1.07
C LYS A 217 20.14 15.28 -2.21
N ASP A 218 20.79 14.20 -2.63
CA ASP A 218 20.29 13.29 -3.68
C ASP A 218 19.01 12.56 -3.23
N THR A 219 18.96 12.14 -1.97
CA THR A 219 17.76 11.53 -1.37
C THR A 219 16.60 12.53 -1.33
N PHE A 220 16.86 13.78 -0.96
CA PHE A 220 15.86 14.84 -0.96
C PHE A 220 15.38 15.17 -2.38
N ILE A 221 16.30 15.35 -3.33
CA ILE A 221 15.97 15.65 -4.74
C ILE A 221 15.11 14.53 -5.34
N THR A 222 15.48 13.27 -5.13
CA THR A 222 14.70 12.13 -5.64
C THR A 222 13.35 11.99 -4.92
N SER A 223 13.26 12.30 -3.62
CA SER A 223 11.97 12.28 -2.90
C SER A 223 11.01 13.35 -3.40
N LEU A 224 11.52 14.52 -3.82
CA LEU A 224 10.70 15.54 -4.49
C LEU A 224 10.06 15.04 -5.79
N ALA A 225 10.61 13.99 -6.41
CA ALA A 225 10.05 13.38 -7.62
C ALA A 225 8.72 12.66 -7.40
N GLU A 226 8.37 12.35 -6.15
CA GLU A 226 7.10 11.71 -5.81
C GLU A 226 5.90 12.64 -6.10
N ILE A 227 6.05 13.95 -5.88
CA ILE A 227 5.01 14.97 -6.16
C ILE A 227 4.63 15.01 -7.65
N PRO A 228 5.57 15.23 -8.61
CA PRO A 228 5.23 15.19 -10.02
C PRO A 228 4.81 13.79 -10.47
N GLY A 229 5.33 12.73 -9.86
CA GLY A 229 4.87 11.35 -10.12
C GLY A 229 3.38 11.16 -9.82
N LEU A 230 2.90 11.67 -8.69
CA LEU A 230 1.48 11.65 -8.33
C LEU A 230 0.63 12.47 -9.32
N ILE A 231 1.02 13.71 -9.59
CA ILE A 231 0.27 14.60 -10.49
C ILE A 231 0.19 13.99 -11.89
N LEU A 232 1.32 13.48 -12.40
CA LEU A 232 1.38 12.82 -13.70
C LEU A 232 0.49 11.57 -13.72
N SER A 233 0.51 10.77 -12.66
CA SER A 233 -0.35 9.58 -12.58
C SER A 233 -1.83 9.91 -12.57
N ALA A 234 -2.25 10.96 -11.86
CA ALA A 234 -3.65 11.41 -11.82
C ALA A 234 -4.11 11.88 -13.21
N LEU A 235 -3.31 12.71 -13.89
CA LEU A 235 -3.62 13.19 -15.25
C LEU A 235 -3.70 12.05 -16.27
N LEU A 236 -2.77 11.08 -16.20
CA LEU A 236 -2.74 9.96 -17.12
C LEU A 236 -3.92 9.00 -16.91
N VAL A 237 -4.33 8.75 -15.66
CA VAL A 237 -5.47 7.86 -15.35
C VAL A 237 -6.75 8.38 -16.00
N ASP A 238 -6.98 9.68 -15.98
CA ASP A 238 -8.17 10.30 -16.59
C ASP A 238 -8.14 10.16 -18.12
N TRP A 239 -6.97 10.36 -18.73
CA TRP A 239 -6.77 10.29 -20.18
C TRP A 239 -6.84 8.85 -20.70
N PHE A 240 -5.90 8.00 -20.26
CA PHE A 240 -5.65 6.68 -20.85
C PHE A 240 -6.39 5.53 -20.14
N GLY A 241 -7.01 5.78 -18.98
CA GLY A 241 -7.57 4.72 -18.14
C GLY A 241 -6.54 4.10 -17.20
N ARG A 242 -6.98 3.21 -16.30
CA ARG A 242 -6.16 2.76 -15.16
C ARG A 242 -5.11 1.75 -15.61
N LYS A 243 -5.50 0.77 -16.43
CA LYS A 243 -4.61 -0.29 -16.90
C LYS A 243 -3.49 0.25 -17.78
N ALA A 244 -3.84 1.07 -18.79
CA ALA A 244 -2.86 1.64 -19.71
C ALA A 244 -1.87 2.56 -18.98
N THR A 245 -2.35 3.39 -18.06
CA THR A 245 -1.49 4.27 -17.26
C THR A 245 -0.49 3.48 -16.42
N MET A 246 -0.96 2.42 -15.74
CA MET A 246 -0.07 1.56 -14.95
C MET A 246 1.00 0.90 -15.82
N CYS A 247 0.64 0.33 -16.98
CA CYS A 247 1.61 -0.23 -17.92
C CYS A 247 2.64 0.82 -18.36
N CYS A 248 2.17 1.98 -18.83
CA CYS A 248 3.04 3.06 -19.33
C CYS A 248 4.03 3.53 -18.26
N LEU A 249 3.57 3.70 -17.01
CA LEU A 249 4.44 4.11 -15.91
C LEU A 249 5.47 3.05 -15.54
N MET A 250 5.12 1.76 -15.59
CA MET A 250 6.08 0.67 -15.31
C MET A 250 7.15 0.54 -16.40
N PHE A 251 6.78 0.64 -17.68
CA PHE A 251 7.76 0.64 -18.76
C PHE A 251 8.60 1.92 -18.79
N ALA A 252 8.02 3.07 -18.47
CA ALA A 252 8.78 4.32 -18.32
C ALA A 252 9.80 4.21 -17.17
N CYS A 253 9.42 3.60 -16.05
CA CYS A 253 10.34 3.32 -14.95
C CYS A 253 11.53 2.45 -15.39
N CYS A 254 11.28 1.40 -16.19
CA CYS A 254 12.36 0.60 -16.80
C CYS A 254 13.26 1.46 -17.70
N ALA A 255 12.66 2.28 -18.58
CA ALA A 255 13.41 3.12 -19.51
C ALA A 255 14.31 4.16 -18.81
N PHE A 256 13.92 4.65 -17.63
CA PHE A 256 14.76 5.51 -16.80
C PHE A 256 15.83 4.74 -16.01
N LEU A 257 15.57 3.48 -15.65
CA LEU A 257 16.51 2.65 -14.87
C LEU A 257 17.59 2.01 -15.74
N GLY A 258 17.29 1.60 -16.98
CA GLY A 258 18.22 0.90 -17.86
C GLY A 258 19.51 1.63 -18.22
N PRO A 259 19.48 2.93 -18.56
CA PRO A 259 20.69 3.69 -18.86
C PRO A 259 21.68 3.76 -17.69
N LEU A 260 21.22 3.48 -16.46
CA LEU A 260 22.03 3.45 -15.24
C LEU A 260 23.05 2.29 -15.20
N VAL A 261 22.85 1.30 -16.07
CA VAL A 261 23.81 0.21 -16.31
C VAL A 261 25.12 0.78 -16.89
N LEU A 262 25.06 1.84 -17.68
CA LEU A 262 26.26 2.48 -18.21
C LEU A 262 26.78 3.52 -17.19
N HIS A 263 28.10 3.61 -17.02
CA HIS A 263 28.69 4.69 -16.22
C HIS A 263 28.38 6.04 -16.89
N GLN A 264 27.63 6.91 -16.20
CA GLN A 264 27.21 8.22 -16.70
C GLN A 264 27.65 9.34 -15.74
N ASN A 265 27.51 10.59 -16.19
CA ASN A 265 27.76 11.76 -15.36
C ASN A 265 26.84 11.79 -14.12
N GLU A 266 27.32 12.35 -13.00
CA GLU A 266 26.55 12.46 -11.74
C GLU A 266 25.17 13.13 -11.96
N LEU A 267 25.13 14.25 -12.69
CA LEU A 267 23.88 14.97 -12.97
C LEU A 267 22.87 14.16 -13.78
N PHE A 268 23.36 13.36 -14.73
CA PHE A 268 22.52 12.49 -15.56
C PHE A 268 21.96 11.34 -14.72
N THR A 269 22.78 10.75 -13.86
CA THR A 269 22.39 9.71 -12.90
C THR A 269 21.28 10.18 -11.95
N THR A 270 21.43 11.35 -11.33
CA THR A 270 20.41 11.90 -10.42
C THR A 270 19.10 12.20 -11.15
N THR A 271 19.16 12.66 -12.41
CA THR A 271 17.97 12.95 -13.22
C THR A 271 17.24 11.66 -13.65
N LEU A 272 17.97 10.61 -14.01
CA LEU A 272 17.40 9.30 -14.30
C LEU A 272 16.72 8.69 -13.06
N LEU A 273 17.37 8.75 -11.90
CA LEU A 273 16.81 8.28 -10.63
C LEU A 273 15.56 9.08 -10.23
N PHE A 274 15.56 10.40 -10.46
CA PHE A 274 14.38 11.25 -10.27
C PHE A 274 13.22 10.78 -11.16
N GLY A 275 13.45 10.56 -12.46
CA GLY A 275 12.44 10.05 -13.37
C GLY A 275 11.92 8.66 -12.99
N ALA A 276 12.83 7.73 -12.66
CA ALA A 276 12.48 6.38 -12.24
C ALA A 276 11.62 6.39 -10.97
N ARG A 277 11.94 7.24 -9.99
CA ARG A 277 11.18 7.38 -8.74
C ARG A 277 9.81 8.01 -8.95
N ALA A 278 9.71 9.03 -9.81
CA ALA A 278 8.43 9.62 -10.20
C ALA A 278 7.51 8.58 -10.87
N CYS A 279 8.03 7.83 -11.85
CA CYS A 279 7.26 6.80 -12.55
C CYS A 279 6.88 5.63 -11.66
N GLY A 280 7.79 5.16 -10.80
CA GLY A 280 7.53 4.05 -9.87
C GLY A 280 6.46 4.39 -8.83
N THR A 281 6.52 5.59 -8.26
CA THR A 281 5.52 6.08 -7.28
C THR A 281 4.17 6.31 -7.94
N GLY A 282 4.16 6.90 -9.14
CA GLY A 282 2.94 7.03 -9.94
C GLY A 282 2.31 5.68 -10.25
N GLY A 283 3.09 4.70 -10.70
CA GLY A 283 2.61 3.35 -11.00
C GLY A 283 2.02 2.65 -9.77
N THR A 284 2.68 2.77 -8.62
CA THR A 284 2.21 2.22 -7.35
C THR A 284 0.90 2.89 -6.89
N THR A 285 0.76 4.19 -7.12
CA THR A 285 -0.48 4.93 -6.79
C THR A 285 -1.66 4.43 -7.62
N VAL A 286 -1.47 4.25 -8.93
CA VAL A 286 -2.50 3.71 -9.82
C VAL A 286 -2.84 2.27 -9.45
N LEU A 287 -1.84 1.47 -9.07
CA LEU A 287 -2.05 0.10 -8.60
C LEU A 287 -2.92 0.06 -7.34
N CYS A 288 -2.68 0.94 -6.37
CA CYS A 288 -3.48 1.04 -5.15
C CYS A 288 -4.92 1.47 -5.41
N LEU A 289 -5.18 2.27 -6.46
CA LEU A 289 -6.54 2.61 -6.90
C LEU A 289 -7.21 1.44 -7.64
N TYR A 290 -6.46 0.73 -8.47
CA TYR A 290 -6.98 -0.38 -9.29
C TYR A 290 -7.29 -1.62 -8.45
N ALA A 291 -6.48 -1.93 -7.43
CA ALA A 291 -6.63 -3.11 -6.58
C ALA A 291 -8.04 -3.29 -5.96
N PRO A 292 -8.64 -2.28 -5.29
CA PRO A 292 -10.00 -2.39 -4.77
C PRO A 292 -11.08 -2.45 -5.85
N GLU A 293 -10.82 -1.91 -7.05
CA GLU A 293 -11.78 -1.94 -8.17
C GLU A 293 -11.87 -3.32 -8.84
N VAL A 294 -10.83 -4.14 -8.75
CA VAL A 294 -10.82 -5.51 -9.31
C VAL A 294 -11.58 -6.50 -8.43
N TYR A 295 -11.63 -6.27 -7.12
CA TYR A 295 -12.22 -7.20 -6.17
C TYR A 295 -13.70 -6.89 -5.85
N PRO A 296 -14.57 -7.91 -5.79
CA PRO A 296 -15.94 -7.72 -5.35
C PRO A 296 -15.99 -7.33 -3.86
N THR A 297 -17.01 -6.56 -3.48
CA THR A 297 -17.14 -5.92 -2.16
C THR A 297 -16.98 -6.87 -0.97
N SER A 298 -17.41 -8.14 -1.12
CA SER A 298 -17.32 -9.18 -0.08
C SER A 298 -15.90 -9.60 0.27
N VAL A 299 -14.97 -9.60 -0.70
CA VAL A 299 -13.56 -10.03 -0.51
C VAL A 299 -12.54 -8.93 -0.77
N ARG A 300 -12.98 -7.71 -1.09
CA ARG A 300 -12.14 -6.56 -1.45
C ARG A 300 -11.07 -6.24 -0.41
N SER A 301 -11.48 -6.07 0.85
CA SER A 301 -10.54 -5.69 1.93
C SER A 301 -9.48 -6.78 2.15
N THR A 302 -9.89 -8.05 2.17
CA THR A 302 -8.99 -9.20 2.32
C THR A 302 -8.05 -9.35 1.13
N GLY A 303 -8.56 -9.19 -0.10
CA GLY A 303 -7.77 -9.31 -1.34
C GLY A 303 -6.68 -8.25 -1.43
N VAL A 304 -7.02 -6.98 -1.18
CA VAL A 304 -6.04 -5.88 -1.12
C VAL A 304 -5.07 -6.07 0.03
N GLY A 305 -5.53 -6.49 1.21
CA GLY A 305 -4.68 -6.75 2.36
C GLY A 305 -3.61 -7.82 2.11
N ILE A 306 -3.98 -8.94 1.48
CA ILE A 306 -3.03 -10.00 1.10
C ILE A 306 -2.07 -9.49 0.01
N ALA A 307 -2.56 -8.75 -0.98
CA ALA A 307 -1.72 -8.18 -2.02
C ALA A 307 -0.65 -7.24 -1.45
N THR A 308 -1.01 -6.35 -0.52
CA THR A 308 -0.03 -5.51 0.19
C THR A 308 0.95 -6.36 1.00
N ALA A 309 0.48 -7.40 1.70
CA ALA A 309 1.37 -8.26 2.48
C ALA A 309 2.45 -8.91 1.58
N ILE A 310 2.07 -9.34 0.38
CA ILE A 310 3.01 -9.85 -0.63
C ILE A 310 3.94 -8.74 -1.15
N GLY A 311 3.42 -7.53 -1.34
CA GLY A 311 4.23 -6.34 -1.62
C GLY A 311 5.33 -6.12 -0.57
N LYS A 312 4.99 -6.22 0.71
CA LYS A 312 5.97 -6.10 1.82
C LYS A 312 7.05 -7.17 1.77
N ILE A 313 6.73 -8.40 1.35
CA ILE A 313 7.74 -9.43 1.12
C ILE A 313 8.73 -8.95 0.05
N GLY A 314 8.25 -8.33 -1.04
CA GLY A 314 9.11 -7.69 -2.04
C GLY A 314 10.01 -6.59 -1.47
N GLY A 315 9.46 -5.75 -0.59
CA GLY A 315 10.24 -4.73 0.13
C GLY A 315 11.30 -5.30 1.08
N VAL A 316 11.08 -6.47 1.69
CA VAL A 316 12.07 -7.17 2.53
C VAL A 316 13.14 -7.88 1.68
N VAL A 317 12.74 -8.49 0.56
CA VAL A 317 13.65 -9.18 -0.36
C VAL A 317 14.56 -8.19 -1.09
N CYS A 318 14.06 -6.99 -1.41
CA CYS A 318 14.82 -5.98 -2.15
C CYS A 318 16.18 -5.62 -1.52
N PRO A 319 16.29 -5.16 -0.26
CA PRO A 319 17.57 -4.86 0.36
C PRO A 319 18.51 -6.05 0.40
N LEU A 320 18.00 -7.28 0.60
CA LEU A 320 18.82 -8.50 0.61
C LEU A 320 19.47 -8.74 -0.75
N VAL A 321 18.70 -8.61 -1.83
CA VAL A 321 19.19 -8.74 -3.20
C VAL A 321 20.12 -7.58 -3.55
N ALA A 322 19.70 -6.34 -3.28
CA ALA A 322 20.46 -5.12 -3.57
C ALA A 322 21.84 -5.16 -2.90
N VAL A 323 21.88 -5.29 -1.57
CA VAL A 323 23.13 -5.26 -0.80
C VAL A 323 23.99 -6.51 -1.06
N GLY A 324 23.36 -7.69 -1.22
CA GLY A 324 24.08 -8.93 -1.52
C GLY A 324 24.83 -8.88 -2.86
N MET A 325 24.18 -8.34 -3.90
CA MET A 325 24.79 -8.22 -5.22
C MET A 325 25.77 -7.05 -5.32
N LEU A 326 25.51 -5.93 -4.62
CA LEU A 326 26.44 -4.80 -4.59
C LEU A 326 27.75 -5.13 -3.89
N ARG A 327 27.71 -5.86 -2.76
CA ARG A 327 28.93 -6.29 -2.05
C ARG A 327 29.84 -7.20 -2.87
N SER A 328 29.27 -7.91 -3.85
CA SER A 328 30.03 -8.77 -4.76
C SER A 328 30.63 -7.99 -5.94
N CYS A 329 30.59 -6.64 -5.92
CA CYS A 329 30.97 -5.75 -7.03
C CYS A 329 30.27 -6.06 -8.37
N HIS A 330 29.08 -6.68 -8.33
CA HIS A 330 28.26 -6.99 -9.51
C HIS A 330 27.12 -5.96 -9.68
N GLN A 331 27.44 -4.66 -9.67
CA GLN A 331 26.44 -3.57 -9.76
C GLN A 331 25.55 -3.70 -11.00
N MET A 332 26.14 -4.05 -12.13
CA MET A 332 25.44 -4.26 -13.40
C MET A 332 24.35 -5.33 -13.28
N ALA A 333 24.66 -6.44 -12.61
CA ALA A 333 23.73 -7.54 -12.43
C ALA A 333 22.56 -7.17 -11.52
N ALA A 334 22.82 -6.35 -10.47
CA ALA A 334 21.75 -5.88 -9.59
C ALA A 334 20.73 -5.02 -10.36
N ILE A 335 21.19 -4.06 -11.17
CA ILE A 335 20.31 -3.20 -11.99
C ILE A 335 19.50 -4.03 -12.99
N LEU A 336 20.13 -4.99 -13.66
CA LEU A 336 19.45 -5.90 -14.60
C LEU A 336 18.37 -6.76 -13.94
N VAL A 337 18.59 -7.21 -12.69
CA VAL A 337 17.56 -7.93 -11.92
C VAL A 337 16.37 -7.01 -11.63
N PHE A 338 16.61 -5.75 -11.23
CA PHE A 338 15.53 -4.77 -11.02
C PHE A 338 14.75 -4.50 -12.30
N GLU A 339 15.44 -4.30 -13.42
CA GLU A 339 14.80 -4.10 -14.73
C GLU A 339 13.96 -5.30 -15.15
N LEU A 340 14.48 -6.53 -14.98
CA LEU A 340 13.75 -7.74 -15.35
C LEU A 340 12.45 -7.87 -14.55
N VAL A 341 12.49 -7.62 -13.24
CA VAL A 341 11.30 -7.68 -12.37
C VAL A 341 10.28 -6.62 -12.76
N LEU A 342 10.72 -5.39 -13.02
CA LEU A 342 9.86 -4.29 -13.47
C LEU A 342 9.25 -4.54 -14.85
N PHE A 343 10.03 -5.06 -15.80
CA PHE A 343 9.58 -5.39 -17.14
C PHE A 343 8.52 -6.49 -17.12
N LEU A 344 8.77 -7.57 -16.38
CA LEU A 344 7.81 -8.65 -16.18
C LEU A 344 6.52 -8.12 -15.55
N ALA A 345 6.61 -7.17 -14.62
CA ALA A 345 5.44 -6.55 -14.02
C ALA A 345 4.67 -5.68 -15.02
N GLY A 346 5.36 -4.91 -15.86
CA GLY A 346 4.73 -4.20 -16.99
C GLY A 346 3.99 -5.14 -17.95
N VAL A 347 4.57 -6.30 -18.26
CA VAL A 347 3.91 -7.35 -19.07
C VAL A 347 2.70 -7.94 -18.34
N ALA A 348 2.82 -8.22 -17.04
CA ALA A 348 1.71 -8.70 -16.21
C ALA A 348 0.53 -7.70 -16.21
N CYS A 349 0.83 -6.40 -16.23
CA CYS A 349 -0.18 -5.35 -16.33
C CYS A 349 -0.94 -5.39 -17.66
N ILE A 350 -0.27 -5.70 -18.78
CA ILE A 350 -0.92 -5.86 -20.09
C ILE A 350 -1.89 -7.07 -20.07
N LEU A 351 -1.52 -8.13 -19.34
CA LEU A 351 -2.30 -9.36 -19.24
C LEU A 351 -3.54 -9.26 -18.35
N PHE A 352 -3.77 -8.14 -17.67
CA PHE A 352 -4.98 -7.93 -16.87
C PHE A 352 -6.26 -8.03 -17.73
N PRO A 353 -7.24 -8.83 -17.31
CA PRO A 353 -8.44 -9.08 -18.11
C PRO A 353 -9.47 -7.94 -18.08
N VAL A 354 -9.38 -7.00 -17.12
CA VAL A 354 -10.44 -6.00 -16.87
C VAL A 354 -9.87 -4.58 -16.86
N GLU A 355 -10.46 -3.68 -17.65
CA GLU A 355 -10.30 -2.23 -17.52
C GLU A 355 -11.42 -1.71 -16.59
N THR A 356 -11.07 -0.91 -15.59
CA THR A 356 -12.01 -0.45 -14.56
C THR A 356 -12.59 0.93 -14.83
N LYS A 357 -12.14 1.63 -15.88
CA LYS A 357 -12.64 2.97 -16.25
C LYS A 357 -14.16 2.95 -16.42
N GLY A 358 -14.87 3.67 -15.55
CA GLY A 358 -16.31 3.91 -15.65
C GLY A 358 -17.22 2.77 -15.15
N ARG A 359 -16.70 1.76 -14.44
CA ARG A 359 -17.56 0.77 -13.76
C ARG A 359 -18.02 1.29 -12.41
N GLU A 360 -19.32 1.22 -12.15
CA GLU A 360 -19.87 1.38 -10.82
C GLU A 360 -19.41 0.20 -9.94
N MET A 361 -19.14 0.47 -8.66
CA MET A 361 -18.73 -0.56 -7.71
C MET A 361 -19.98 -1.33 -7.27
N ASP A 362 -20.12 -2.58 -7.72
CA ASP A 362 -21.14 -3.54 -7.26
C ASP A 362 -21.07 -3.82 -5.75
#